data_AF-A0A7S0N3Z7-F1
#
_entry.id   AF-A0A7S0N3Z7-F1
#
_cell.length_a   1.000
_cell.length_b   1.000
_cell.length_c   1.000
_cell.angle_alpha   90.00
_cell.angle_beta   90.00
_cell.angle_gamma   90.00
#
_symmetry.space_group_name_H-M   'P 1'
#
loop_
_entity.id
_entity.type
_entity.pdbx_description
1 polymer ?
#
loop_
_entity_poly.entity_id
_entity_poly.type
_entity_poly.pdbx_seq_one_letter_code
_entity_poly.pdbx_strand_id
1 'polypeptide(L)'
;VAWMVGFCTFILSLEKGAYKYQFTQFGWTHMTLLMVVVTASCMISNIFDGMIWFYLPVCLVIWNDVYAYVFGRVYGRTPLIKLSPKKTWEGFLGALVTTVIFGWWAGYLLPYFEYMTCPQEELTLWPFPRMVCGSAGGLFEPSVAIPLPRALGLGESFRVTPFLGHVTAMSVFASLVAPFGGFFASGFKRAFKIKDFGDLIPGHGGITDRMDCQIIMSVFVAVYRNSFLLSSPDTSVAKILSQVDQLPIESKLELLSRLQAALQQ
;
A
#
# COMPACT_ATOMS: atom_id res chain seq x y z
N VAL A 1 -14.61 20.71 12.33
CA VAL A 1 -14.68 22.14 12.72
C VAL A 1 -13.72 23.00 11.91
N ALA A 2 -12.41 22.72 11.90
CA ALA A 2 -11.42 23.53 11.16
C ALA A 2 -11.73 23.69 9.66
N TRP A 3 -12.16 22.63 8.97
CA TRP A 3 -12.54 22.72 7.55
C TRP A 3 -13.73 23.66 7.31
N MET A 4 -14.76 23.62 8.17
CA MET A 4 -15.92 24.50 8.06
C MET A 4 -15.54 25.97 8.27
N VAL A 5 -14.67 26.24 9.24
CA VAL A 5 -14.13 27.60 9.47
C VAL A 5 -13.35 28.07 8.24
N GLY A 6 -12.46 27.23 7.67
CA GLY A 6 -11.69 27.55 6.47
C GLY A 6 -12.55 27.78 5.22
N PHE A 7 -13.65 27.02 5.08
CA PHE A 7 -14.60 27.23 3.99
C PHE A 7 -15.35 28.55 4.13
N CYS A 8 -15.88 28.86 5.32
CA CYS A 8 -16.55 30.12 5.59
C CYS A 8 -15.61 31.32 5.38
N THR A 9 -14.36 31.25 5.86
CA THR A 9 -13.39 32.34 5.66
C THR A 9 -13.01 32.51 4.18
N PHE A 10 -12.90 31.43 3.40
CA PHE A 10 -12.70 31.53 1.96
C PHE A 10 -13.84 32.28 1.27
N ILE A 11 -15.09 31.92 1.56
CA ILE A 11 -16.27 32.59 0.99
C ILE A 11 -16.30 34.08 1.37
N LEU A 12 -15.98 34.42 2.62
CA LEU A 12 -15.91 35.80 3.08
C LEU A 12 -14.74 36.60 2.46
N SER A 13 -13.69 35.92 1.99
CA SER A 13 -12.53 36.55 1.35
C SER A 13 -12.72 36.87 -0.14
N LEU A 14 -13.86 36.51 -0.74
CA LEU A 14 -14.08 36.64 -2.18
C LEU A 14 -14.09 38.11 -2.63
N GLU A 15 -13.22 38.45 -3.57
CA GLU A 15 -13.08 39.80 -4.10
C GLU A 15 -13.43 39.86 -5.59
N LYS A 16 -14.24 40.86 -5.98
CA LYS A 16 -14.63 41.07 -7.38
C LYS A 16 -13.38 41.32 -8.23
N GLY A 17 -13.24 40.57 -9.32
CA GLY A 17 -12.08 40.64 -10.23
C GLY A 17 -10.98 39.62 -9.93
N ALA A 18 -10.94 39.03 -8.73
CA ALA A 18 -9.95 38.01 -8.36
C ALA A 18 -10.50 36.57 -8.34
N TYR A 19 -11.79 36.36 -8.66
CA TYR A 19 -12.45 35.05 -8.54
C TYR A 19 -11.70 33.90 -9.20
N LYS A 20 -11.21 34.07 -10.43
CA LYS A 20 -10.46 33.00 -11.12
C LYS A 20 -9.23 32.57 -10.33
N TYR A 21 -8.48 33.51 -9.77
CA TYR A 21 -7.31 33.21 -8.94
C TYR A 21 -7.71 32.54 -7.63
N GLN A 22 -8.70 33.10 -6.91
CA GLN A 22 -9.16 32.59 -5.62
C GLN A 22 -9.71 31.17 -5.73
N PHE A 23 -10.59 30.90 -6.69
CA PHE A 23 -11.12 29.55 -6.94
C PHE A 23 -10.04 28.58 -7.43
N THR A 24 -9.05 29.05 -8.20
CA THR A 24 -7.91 28.21 -8.59
C THR A 24 -7.10 27.81 -7.36
N GLN A 25 -6.71 28.75 -6.50
CA GLN A 25 -5.97 28.47 -5.25
C GLN A 25 -6.76 27.57 -4.31
N PHE A 26 -8.06 27.82 -4.15
CA PHE A 26 -8.94 26.96 -3.35
C PHE A 26 -8.99 25.52 -3.90
N GLY A 27 -9.04 25.37 -5.22
CA GLY A 27 -8.95 24.06 -5.88
C GLY A 27 -7.62 23.37 -5.60
N TRP A 28 -6.48 24.07 -5.76
CA TRP A 28 -5.15 23.52 -5.47
C TRP A 28 -5.01 23.06 -4.02
N THR A 29 -5.46 23.87 -3.07
CA THR A 29 -5.37 23.53 -1.64
C THR A 29 -6.23 22.33 -1.29
N HIS A 30 -7.46 22.25 -1.82
CA HIS A 30 -8.34 21.11 -1.58
C HIS A 30 -7.85 19.82 -2.24
N MET A 31 -7.36 19.89 -3.49
CA MET A 31 -6.80 18.71 -4.17
C MET A 31 -5.54 18.20 -3.44
N THR A 32 -4.65 19.11 -3.04
CA THR A 32 -3.44 18.74 -2.29
C THR A 32 -3.79 18.16 -0.92
N LEU A 33 -4.72 18.78 -0.20
CA LEU A 33 -5.17 18.29 1.10
C LEU A 33 -5.79 16.90 0.99
N LEU A 34 -6.66 16.69 -0.01
CA LEU A 34 -7.27 15.39 -0.25
C LEU A 34 -6.22 14.34 -0.57
N MET A 35 -5.27 14.66 -1.45
CA MET A 35 -4.17 13.75 -1.80
C MET A 35 -3.33 13.38 -0.57
N VAL A 36 -2.92 14.35 0.26
CA VAL A 36 -2.08 14.10 1.44
C VAL A 36 -2.85 13.36 2.54
N VAL A 37 -4.07 13.80 2.86
CA VAL A 37 -4.85 13.22 3.97
C VAL A 37 -5.29 11.80 3.66
N VAL A 38 -5.81 11.55 2.45
CA VAL A 38 -6.27 10.20 2.05
C VAL A 38 -5.09 9.24 2.04
N THR A 39 -3.96 9.64 1.46
CA THR A 39 -2.77 8.76 1.38
C THR A 39 -2.16 8.49 2.73
N ALA A 40 -2.05 9.50 3.61
CA ALA A 40 -1.60 9.30 4.98
C ALA A 40 -2.55 8.38 5.76
N SER A 41 -3.87 8.57 5.63
CA SER A 41 -4.86 7.71 6.29
C SER A 41 -4.77 6.25 5.84
N CYS A 42 -4.66 6.01 4.52
CA CYS A 42 -4.46 4.66 3.98
C CYS A 42 -3.14 4.04 4.47
N MET A 43 -2.05 4.82 4.50
CA MET A 43 -0.75 4.35 4.95
C MET A 43 -0.76 3.98 6.44
N ILE A 44 -1.38 4.82 7.27
CA ILE A 44 -1.56 4.56 8.71
C ILE A 44 -2.39 3.29 8.94
N SER A 45 -3.50 3.12 8.22
CA SER A 45 -4.32 1.90 8.28
C SER A 45 -3.51 0.65 7.91
N ASN A 46 -2.67 0.72 6.87
CA ASN A 46 -1.80 -0.40 6.51
C ASN A 46 -0.77 -0.73 7.59
N ILE A 47 -0.22 0.27 8.28
CA ILE A 47 0.76 0.06 9.37
C ILE A 47 0.09 -0.62 10.57
N PHE A 48 -1.09 -0.15 10.97
CA PHE A 48 -1.80 -0.70 12.14
C PHE A 48 -2.23 -2.15 11.95
N ASP A 49 -2.63 -2.55 10.75
CA ASP A 49 -3.03 -3.94 10.49
C ASP A 49 -1.84 -4.91 10.33
N GLY A 50 -0.61 -4.42 10.49
CA GLY A 50 0.63 -5.18 10.40
C GLY A 50 1.64 -4.49 9.49
N MET A 51 2.87 -4.29 9.98
CA MET A 51 3.91 -3.57 9.23
C MET A 51 4.27 -4.21 7.90
N ILE A 52 4.01 -5.51 7.72
CA ILE A 52 4.20 -6.20 6.44
C ILE A 52 3.40 -5.53 5.31
N TRP A 53 2.19 -5.03 5.59
CA TRP A 53 1.33 -4.35 4.62
C TRP A 53 1.82 -2.96 4.24
N PHE A 54 2.76 -2.40 5.00
CA PHE A 54 3.44 -1.16 4.65
C PHE A 54 4.80 -1.44 4.00
N TYR A 55 5.63 -2.26 4.66
CA TYR A 55 7.02 -2.47 4.30
C TYR A 55 7.19 -3.24 2.98
N LEU A 56 6.45 -4.33 2.79
CA LEU A 56 6.56 -5.15 1.58
C LEU A 56 6.19 -4.34 0.31
N PRO A 57 5.03 -3.66 0.24
CA PRO A 57 4.69 -2.81 -0.90
C PRO A 57 5.71 -1.72 -1.19
N VAL A 58 6.24 -1.07 -0.15
CA VAL A 58 7.28 -0.04 -0.29
C VAL A 58 8.54 -0.63 -0.93
N CYS A 59 8.99 -1.79 -0.44
CA CYS A 59 10.13 -2.49 -1.02
C CYS A 59 9.88 -2.93 -2.47
N LEU A 60 8.67 -3.38 -2.81
CA LEU A 60 8.33 -3.78 -4.18
C LEU A 60 8.44 -2.62 -5.16
N VAL A 61 7.96 -1.43 -4.79
CA VAL A 61 8.05 -0.22 -5.63
C VAL A 61 9.51 0.22 -5.78
N ILE A 62 10.28 0.26 -4.69
CA ILE A 62 11.71 0.63 -4.74
C ILE A 62 12.47 -0.36 -5.62
N TRP A 63 12.23 -1.66 -5.44
CA TRP A 63 12.83 -2.70 -6.27
C TRP A 63 12.44 -2.52 -7.74
N ASN A 64 11.16 -2.27 -8.02
CA ASN A 64 10.69 -2.05 -9.39
C ASN A 64 11.39 -0.88 -10.06
N ASP A 65 11.49 0.28 -9.41
CA ASP A 65 12.14 1.47 -9.96
C ASP A 65 13.63 1.24 -10.25
N VAL A 66 14.33 0.53 -9.36
CA VAL A 66 15.75 0.17 -9.54
C VAL A 66 15.92 -0.74 -10.75
N TYR A 67 15.14 -1.82 -10.85
CA TYR A 67 15.30 -2.78 -11.94
C TYR A 67 14.76 -2.26 -13.27
N ALA A 68 13.73 -1.40 -13.27
CA ALA A 68 13.29 -0.68 -14.47
C ALA A 68 14.41 0.19 -15.03
N TYR A 69 15.19 0.85 -14.17
CA TYR A 69 16.36 1.60 -14.56
C TYR A 69 17.49 0.70 -15.08
N VAL A 70 17.81 -0.39 -14.37
CA VAL A 70 18.90 -1.32 -14.75
C VAL A 70 18.62 -1.97 -16.10
N PHE A 71 17.46 -2.61 -16.28
CA PHE A 71 17.10 -3.23 -17.56
C PHE A 71 16.87 -2.19 -18.65
N GLY A 72 16.32 -1.02 -18.30
CA GLY A 72 16.17 0.09 -19.23
C GLY A 72 17.52 0.62 -19.74
N ARG A 73 18.58 0.60 -18.92
CA ARG A 73 19.91 1.03 -19.33
C ARG A 73 20.66 -0.02 -20.16
N VAL A 74 20.52 -1.30 -19.81
CA VAL A 74 21.26 -2.39 -20.46
C VAL A 74 20.60 -2.83 -21.78
N TYR A 75 19.27 -2.94 -21.80
CA TYR A 75 18.51 -3.50 -22.92
C TYR A 75 17.52 -2.52 -23.57
N GLY A 76 17.41 -1.29 -23.04
CA GLY A 76 16.41 -0.33 -23.51
C GLY A 76 16.65 0.14 -24.94
N ARG A 77 15.68 -0.14 -25.81
CA ARG A 77 15.69 0.30 -27.21
C ARG A 77 14.42 1.04 -27.57
N THR A 78 13.28 0.63 -27.02
CA THR A 78 11.97 1.19 -27.38
C THR A 78 11.41 2.07 -26.25
N PRO A 79 11.18 3.38 -26.49
CA PRO A 79 10.62 4.26 -25.47
C PRO A 79 9.15 3.90 -25.20
N LEU A 80 8.77 3.94 -23.92
CA LEU A 80 7.44 3.56 -23.44
C LEU A 80 6.40 4.65 -23.74
N ILE A 81 6.70 5.90 -23.40
CA ILE A 81 5.80 7.06 -23.60
C ILE A 81 6.62 8.24 -24.11
N LYS A 82 6.10 8.99 -25.11
CA LYS A 82 6.76 10.19 -25.66
C LYS A 82 7.07 11.25 -24.61
N LEU A 83 6.21 11.33 -23.59
CA LEU A 83 6.46 12.13 -22.40
C LEU A 83 7.78 11.71 -21.77
N SER A 84 8.04 10.45 -21.41
CA SER A 84 9.31 10.06 -20.78
C SER A 84 10.21 9.22 -21.71
N PRO A 85 11.05 9.85 -22.56
CA PRO A 85 11.86 9.13 -23.55
C PRO A 85 12.94 8.23 -22.92
N LYS A 86 13.26 8.44 -21.64
CA LYS A 86 14.23 7.62 -20.90
C LYS A 86 13.65 6.32 -20.35
N LYS A 87 12.33 6.17 -20.30
CA LYS A 87 11.67 4.95 -19.82
C LYS A 87 11.35 4.06 -21.02
N THR A 88 11.73 2.79 -20.96
CA THR A 88 11.65 1.85 -22.07
C THR A 88 10.73 0.67 -21.78
N TRP A 89 10.18 0.05 -22.82
CA TRP A 89 9.34 -1.15 -22.68
C TRP A 89 10.15 -2.35 -22.14
N GLU A 90 11.40 -2.50 -22.58
CA GLU A 90 12.25 -3.61 -22.12
C GLU A 90 12.58 -3.47 -20.63
N GLY A 91 12.80 -2.22 -20.17
CA GLY A 91 13.00 -1.92 -18.75
C GLY A 91 11.76 -2.26 -17.92
N PHE A 92 10.58 -1.88 -18.41
CA PHE A 92 9.31 -2.13 -17.73
C PHE A 92 8.99 -3.63 -17.60
N LEU A 93 9.20 -4.41 -18.68
CA LEU A 93 8.97 -5.85 -18.67
C LEU A 93 10.00 -6.60 -17.80
N GLY A 94 11.28 -6.20 -17.86
CA GLY A 94 12.32 -6.77 -16.99
C GLY A 94 12.05 -6.49 -15.52
N ALA A 95 11.61 -5.27 -15.20
CA ALA A 95 11.21 -4.89 -13.85
C ALA A 95 10.05 -5.77 -13.34
N LEU A 96 9.01 -6.00 -14.15
CA LEU A 96 7.87 -6.86 -13.78
C LEU A 96 8.32 -8.25 -13.32
N VAL A 97 9.15 -8.92 -14.13
CA VAL A 97 9.63 -10.27 -13.80
C VAL A 97 10.43 -10.26 -12.50
N THR A 98 11.36 -9.31 -12.36
CA THR A 98 12.19 -9.24 -11.14
C THR A 98 11.43 -8.81 -9.89
N THR A 99 10.40 -7.97 -10.01
CA THR A 99 9.55 -7.57 -8.89
C THR A 99 8.70 -8.74 -8.40
N VAL A 100 8.20 -9.60 -9.28
CA VAL A 100 7.46 -10.81 -8.87
C VAL A 100 8.39 -11.79 -8.14
N ILE A 101 9.59 -12.03 -8.67
CA ILE A 101 10.59 -12.92 -8.02
C ILE A 101 10.98 -12.38 -6.63
N PHE A 102 11.28 -11.08 -6.55
CA PHE A 102 11.60 -10.44 -5.28
C PHE A 102 10.43 -10.44 -4.31
N GLY A 103 9.21 -10.22 -4.81
CA GLY A 103 7.99 -10.34 -4.03
C GLY A 103 7.85 -11.72 -3.41
N TRP A 104 8.02 -12.79 -4.18
CA TRP A 104 7.97 -14.14 -3.63
C TRP A 104 9.02 -14.39 -2.56
N TRP A 105 10.26 -13.94 -2.79
CA TRP A 105 11.34 -14.05 -1.81
C TRP A 105 11.03 -13.28 -0.52
N ALA A 106 10.62 -12.01 -0.63
CA ALA A 106 10.28 -11.16 0.51
C ALA A 106 9.01 -11.66 1.22
N GLY A 107 8.03 -12.18 0.47
CA GLY A 107 6.80 -12.77 0.98
C GLY A 107 7.01 -14.08 1.73
N TYR A 108 8.11 -14.78 1.47
CA TYR A 108 8.55 -15.93 2.25
C TYR A 108 9.37 -15.53 3.49
N LEU A 109 10.23 -14.51 3.36
CA LEU A 109 11.14 -14.08 4.42
C LEU A 109 10.46 -13.20 5.49
N LEU A 110 9.65 -12.22 5.10
CA LEU A 110 9.10 -11.21 6.03
C LEU A 110 8.13 -11.79 7.07
N PRO A 111 7.27 -12.78 6.74
CA PRO A 111 6.40 -13.40 7.74
C PRO A 111 7.13 -14.18 8.84
N TYR A 112 8.41 -14.50 8.65
CA TYR A 112 9.23 -15.13 9.69
C TYR A 112 9.44 -14.21 10.90
N PHE A 113 9.34 -12.88 10.71
CA PHE A 113 9.45 -11.90 11.77
C PHE A 113 8.05 -11.57 12.31
N GLU A 114 7.75 -12.06 13.52
CA GLU A 114 6.44 -11.84 14.18
C GLU A 114 6.06 -10.35 14.31
N TYR A 115 7.07 -9.48 14.46
CA TYR A 115 6.91 -8.02 14.45
C TYR A 115 6.23 -7.51 13.18
N MET A 116 6.52 -8.11 12.01
CA MET A 116 5.99 -7.67 10.72
C MET A 116 4.52 -8.05 10.52
N THR A 117 4.11 -9.19 11.05
CA THR A 117 2.75 -9.75 10.83
C THR A 117 1.75 -9.35 11.89
N CYS A 118 2.21 -8.91 13.06
CA CYS A 118 1.32 -8.62 14.18
C CYS A 118 0.63 -7.25 14.05
N PRO A 119 -0.72 -7.18 14.00
CA PRO A 119 -1.43 -5.91 14.06
C PRO A 119 -1.14 -5.17 15.38
N GLN A 120 -1.05 -3.85 15.30
CA GLN A 120 -0.86 -2.96 16.42
C GLN A 120 -2.19 -2.29 16.77
N GLU A 121 -2.71 -2.51 17.98
CA GLU A 121 -3.93 -1.84 18.45
C GLU A 121 -3.62 -0.59 19.29
N GLU A 122 -2.44 -0.51 19.90
CA GLU A 122 -2.00 0.63 20.71
C GLU A 122 -0.61 1.13 20.32
N LEU A 123 -0.44 2.45 20.23
CA LEU A 123 0.88 3.10 20.09
C LEU A 123 1.68 2.97 21.39
N THR A 124 2.38 1.85 21.54
CA THR A 124 3.35 1.70 22.63
C THR A 124 4.68 2.35 22.26
N LEU A 125 5.13 3.32 23.05
CA LEU A 125 6.42 4.03 22.88
C LEU A 125 7.64 3.20 23.30
N TRP A 126 7.47 1.91 23.57
CA TRP A 126 8.56 1.01 23.91
C TRP A 126 9.28 0.58 22.63
N PRO A 127 10.62 0.69 22.55
CA PRO A 127 11.35 0.40 21.31
C PRO A 127 11.32 -1.08 20.89
N PHE A 128 11.02 -2.01 21.81
CA PHE A 128 10.92 -3.45 21.55
C PHE A 128 9.87 -4.12 22.44
N PRO A 129 8.56 -3.88 22.22
CA PRO A 129 7.53 -4.58 22.98
C PRO A 129 7.54 -6.06 22.61
N ARG A 130 7.42 -6.96 23.60
CA ARG A 130 7.16 -8.38 23.34
C ARG A 130 5.74 -8.49 22.80
N MET A 131 5.62 -8.63 21.48
CA MET A 131 4.34 -8.84 20.83
C MET A 131 3.98 -10.32 20.94
N VAL A 132 2.89 -10.64 21.64
CA VAL A 132 2.27 -11.95 21.59
C VAL A 132 1.04 -11.80 20.72
N CYS A 133 1.20 -12.03 19.43
CA CYS A 133 0.06 -12.08 18.54
C CYS A 133 -0.59 -13.46 18.63
N GLY A 134 -1.90 -13.51 18.91
CA GLY A 134 -2.71 -14.66 18.53
C GLY A 134 -2.55 -14.87 17.02
N SER A 135 -2.36 -16.11 16.59
CA SER A 135 -2.07 -16.50 15.20
C SER A 135 -2.81 -15.60 14.21
N ALA A 136 -2.07 -14.81 13.41
CA ALA A 136 -2.61 -14.05 12.30
C ALA A 136 -3.25 -15.06 11.33
N GLY A 137 -4.54 -15.31 11.51
CA GLY A 137 -5.18 -16.58 11.21
C GLY A 137 -4.81 -17.13 9.84
N GLY A 138 -4.21 -18.33 9.80
CA GLY A 138 -3.96 -19.17 8.62
C GLY A 138 -3.22 -18.58 7.39
N LEU A 139 -3.11 -17.26 7.27
CA LEU A 139 -2.67 -16.55 6.06
C LEU A 139 -1.16 -16.71 5.84
N PHE A 140 -0.43 -16.69 6.94
CA PHE A 140 1.02 -16.83 6.97
C PHE A 140 1.47 -18.26 7.31
N GLU A 141 0.53 -19.15 7.62
CA GLU A 141 0.82 -20.55 7.87
C GLU A 141 0.93 -21.34 6.54
N PRO A 142 1.95 -22.20 6.40
CA PRO A 142 2.15 -22.97 5.17
C PRO A 142 1.10 -24.09 5.07
N SER A 143 0.04 -23.87 4.29
CA SER A 143 -1.10 -24.79 4.18
C SER A 143 -1.18 -25.53 2.83
N VAL A 144 -0.62 -25.01 1.75
CA VAL A 144 -0.77 -25.57 0.40
C VAL A 144 0.55 -26.17 -0.09
N ALA A 145 0.58 -27.48 -0.38
CA ALA A 145 1.75 -28.14 -0.96
C ALA A 145 1.64 -28.16 -2.49
N ILE A 146 2.55 -27.48 -3.20
CA ILE A 146 2.63 -27.56 -4.66
C ILE A 146 3.64 -28.68 -5.02
N PRO A 147 3.24 -29.66 -5.85
CA PRO A 147 4.16 -30.68 -6.35
C PRO A 147 5.15 -30.04 -7.34
N LEU A 148 6.45 -30.18 -7.09
CA LEU A 148 7.48 -29.66 -7.99
C LEU A 148 7.69 -30.60 -9.19
N PRO A 149 7.99 -30.08 -10.40
CA PRO A 149 8.40 -30.92 -11.51
C PRO A 149 9.69 -31.67 -11.14
N ARG A 150 9.66 -33.01 -11.19
CA ARG A 150 10.83 -33.88 -10.94
C ARG A 150 12.06 -33.53 -11.79
N ALA A 151 11.88 -32.80 -12.90
CA ALA A 151 12.94 -32.31 -13.76
C ALA A 151 13.90 -31.31 -13.09
N LEU A 152 13.49 -30.65 -12.00
CA LEU A 152 14.29 -29.60 -11.34
C LEU A 152 15.16 -30.11 -10.17
N GLY A 153 15.09 -31.41 -9.82
CA GLY A 153 15.92 -32.01 -8.76
C GLY A 153 15.71 -31.45 -7.34
N LEU A 154 14.71 -30.61 -7.13
CA LEU A 154 14.45 -29.86 -5.90
C LEU A 154 13.22 -30.44 -5.17
N GLY A 155 13.39 -31.50 -4.37
CA GLY A 155 12.40 -31.99 -3.40
C GLY A 155 11.04 -32.47 -3.96
N GLU A 156 10.21 -33.11 -3.11
CA GLU A 156 8.93 -33.68 -3.54
C GLU A 156 7.73 -32.72 -3.43
N SER A 157 7.79 -31.69 -2.58
CA SER A 157 6.74 -30.67 -2.49
C SER A 157 7.24 -29.38 -1.82
N PHE A 158 6.83 -28.22 -2.33
CA PHE A 158 7.07 -26.93 -1.69
C PHE A 158 5.79 -26.46 -1.02
N ARG A 159 5.82 -26.21 0.29
CA ARG A 159 4.69 -25.65 1.02
C ARG A 159 4.67 -24.14 0.83
N VAL A 160 3.65 -23.64 0.14
CA VAL A 160 3.38 -22.23 -0.06
C VAL A 160 2.34 -21.74 0.94
N THR A 161 2.54 -20.51 1.41
CA THR A 161 1.55 -19.77 2.18
C THR A 161 0.53 -19.14 1.24
N PRO A 162 -0.77 -19.08 1.61
CA PRO A 162 -1.78 -18.39 0.79
C PRO A 162 -1.44 -16.90 0.60
N PHE A 163 -0.64 -16.32 1.51
CA PHE A 163 -0.06 -14.99 1.36
C PHE A 163 0.67 -14.76 0.03
N LEU A 164 1.38 -15.74 -0.53
CA LEU A 164 2.13 -15.55 -1.79
C LEU A 164 1.24 -15.19 -2.99
N GLY A 165 -0.02 -15.63 -3.00
CA GLY A 165 -1.00 -15.21 -4.01
C GLY A 165 -1.26 -13.70 -3.95
N HIS A 166 -1.45 -13.18 -2.74
CA HIS A 166 -1.62 -11.74 -2.50
C HIS A 166 -0.35 -10.96 -2.85
N VAL A 167 0.82 -11.48 -2.49
CA VAL A 167 2.11 -10.87 -2.84
C VAL A 167 2.30 -10.78 -4.36
N THR A 168 1.86 -11.80 -5.10
CA THR A 168 1.91 -11.77 -6.57
C THR A 168 1.03 -10.66 -7.13
N ALA A 169 -0.20 -10.53 -6.64
CA ALA A 169 -1.11 -9.45 -7.04
C ALA A 169 -0.51 -8.06 -6.74
N MET A 170 0.09 -7.89 -5.55
CA MET A 170 0.78 -6.65 -5.17
C MET A 170 2.00 -6.38 -6.04
N SER A 171 2.80 -7.40 -6.37
CA SER A 171 3.99 -7.25 -7.22
C SER A 171 3.63 -6.84 -8.64
N VAL A 172 2.58 -7.45 -9.21
CA VAL A 172 2.05 -7.09 -10.53
C VAL A 172 1.53 -5.65 -10.52
N PHE A 173 0.77 -5.26 -9.50
CA PHE A 173 0.29 -3.88 -9.38
C PHE A 173 1.43 -2.87 -9.20
N ALA A 174 2.41 -3.18 -8.35
CA ALA A 174 3.58 -2.35 -8.10
C ALA A 174 4.42 -2.12 -9.36
N SER A 175 4.47 -3.10 -10.27
CA SER A 175 5.18 -2.94 -11.54
C SER A 175 4.34 -2.31 -12.66
N LEU A 176 3.05 -2.65 -12.75
CA LEU A 176 2.25 -2.24 -13.90
C LEU A 176 1.58 -0.89 -13.67
N VAL A 177 1.03 -0.66 -12.49
CA VAL A 177 0.14 0.47 -12.22
C VAL A 177 0.83 1.55 -11.39
N ALA A 178 1.57 1.18 -10.34
CA ALA A 178 2.21 2.16 -9.47
C ALA A 178 3.15 3.16 -10.21
N PRO A 179 3.93 2.76 -11.26
CA PRO A 179 4.79 3.69 -11.98
C PRO A 179 4.05 4.81 -12.71
N PHE A 180 2.72 4.68 -12.92
CA PHE A 180 1.88 5.74 -13.46
C PHE A 180 1.76 6.95 -12.54
N GLY A 181 1.94 6.79 -11.22
CA GLY A 181 2.07 7.93 -10.30
C GLY A 181 3.27 8.80 -10.68
N GLY A 182 4.43 8.17 -10.86
CA GLY A 182 5.63 8.86 -11.31
C GLY A 182 5.51 9.44 -12.74
N PHE A 183 4.75 8.80 -13.65
CA PHE A 183 4.47 9.38 -14.97
C PHE A 183 3.60 10.64 -14.87
N PHE A 184 2.56 10.61 -14.03
CA PHE A 184 1.67 11.75 -13.80
C PHE A 184 2.45 12.93 -13.22
N ALA A 185 3.23 12.70 -12.16
CA ALA A 185 4.09 13.68 -11.55
C ALA A 185 5.10 14.27 -12.55
N SER A 186 5.76 13.42 -13.33
CA SER A 186 6.66 13.85 -14.40
C SER A 186 5.97 14.73 -15.46
N GLY A 187 4.73 14.40 -15.82
CA GLY A 187 3.92 15.18 -16.75
C GLY A 187 3.55 16.55 -16.20
N PHE A 188 3.13 16.58 -14.94
CA PHE A 188 2.84 17.81 -14.22
C PHE A 188 4.04 18.76 -14.22
N LYS A 189 5.22 18.27 -13.82
CA LYS A 189 6.46 19.06 -13.80
C LYS A 189 6.76 19.73 -15.14
N ARG A 190 6.56 19.02 -16.26
CA ARG A 190 6.76 19.54 -17.61
C ARG A 190 5.75 20.60 -18.00
N ALA A 191 4.49 20.45 -17.59
CA ALA A 191 3.45 21.44 -17.85
C ALA A 191 3.80 22.81 -17.25
N PHE A 192 4.46 22.81 -16.07
CA PHE A 192 4.89 24.03 -15.38
C PHE A 192 6.34 24.44 -15.70
N LYS A 193 7.05 23.73 -16.59
CA LYS A 193 8.47 23.94 -16.89
C LYS A 193 9.39 23.87 -15.65
N ILE A 194 8.98 23.08 -14.66
CA ILE A 194 9.75 22.79 -13.44
C ILE A 194 10.40 21.42 -13.59
N LYS A 195 11.59 21.22 -13.03
CA LYS A 195 12.31 19.94 -13.10
C LYS A 195 12.01 19.02 -11.91
N ASP A 196 12.03 19.60 -10.71
CA ASP A 196 11.88 18.91 -9.43
C ASP A 196 10.89 19.70 -8.55
N PHE A 197 10.05 19.02 -7.76
CA PHE A 197 9.04 19.71 -6.93
C PHE A 197 9.62 20.52 -5.76
N GLY A 198 10.91 20.32 -5.46
CA GLY A 198 11.66 21.10 -4.49
C GLY A 198 13.10 20.61 -4.35
N ASP A 199 13.94 21.42 -3.73
CA ASP A 199 15.38 21.17 -3.56
C ASP A 199 15.73 20.76 -2.13
N LEU A 200 14.93 19.88 -1.51
CA LEU A 200 15.10 19.55 -0.09
C LEU A 200 16.44 18.84 0.19
N ILE A 201 17.00 18.13 -0.79
CA ILE A 201 18.32 17.49 -0.72
C ILE A 201 19.11 17.83 -2.00
N PRO A 202 20.26 18.52 -1.90
CA PRO A 202 21.06 18.91 -3.06
C PRO A 202 21.46 17.70 -3.90
N GLY A 203 21.10 17.71 -5.18
CA GLY A 203 21.45 16.63 -6.13
C GLY A 203 20.61 15.34 -6.00
N HIS A 204 19.54 15.32 -5.20
CA HIS A 204 18.73 14.12 -4.94
C HIS A 204 17.22 14.26 -5.28
N GLY A 205 16.80 15.42 -5.79
CA GLY A 205 15.42 15.74 -6.14
C GLY A 205 14.53 16.04 -4.93
N GLY A 206 13.23 16.26 -5.16
CA GLY A 206 12.26 16.48 -4.10
C GLY A 206 11.83 15.19 -3.40
N ILE A 207 11.43 15.26 -2.13
CA ILE A 207 10.80 14.12 -1.42
C ILE A 207 9.54 13.65 -2.15
N THR A 208 8.76 14.59 -2.68
CA THR A 208 7.53 14.30 -3.43
C THR A 208 7.81 13.41 -4.64
N ASP A 209 8.91 13.66 -5.37
CA ASP A 209 9.31 12.86 -6.55
C ASP A 209 9.60 11.38 -6.22
N ARG A 210 9.87 11.07 -4.94
CA ARG A 210 10.12 9.71 -4.46
C ARG A 210 8.86 9.00 -3.96
N MET A 211 7.81 9.77 -3.66
CA MET A 211 6.57 9.26 -3.05
C MET A 211 5.44 9.08 -4.06
N ASP A 212 5.59 9.54 -5.30
CA ASP A 212 4.53 9.50 -6.32
C ASP A 212 3.99 8.08 -6.59
N CYS A 213 4.89 7.10 -6.71
CA CYS A 213 4.52 5.69 -6.88
C CYS A 213 4.00 5.07 -5.56
N GLN A 214 4.56 5.50 -4.42
CA GLN A 214 4.19 5.01 -3.09
C GLN A 214 2.78 5.42 -2.69
N ILE A 215 2.33 6.60 -3.12
CA ILE A 215 0.97 7.10 -2.92
C ILE A 215 -0.06 6.18 -3.56
N ILE A 216 0.16 5.78 -4.82
CA ILE A 216 -0.76 4.87 -5.51
C ILE A 216 -0.71 3.48 -4.86
N MET A 217 0.49 3.01 -4.49
CA MET A 217 0.66 1.71 -3.88
C MET A 217 -0.01 1.61 -2.50
N SER A 218 0.11 2.65 -1.66
CA SER A 218 -0.47 2.64 -0.30
C SER A 218 -2.00 2.59 -0.33
N VAL A 219 -2.62 3.36 -1.22
CA VAL A 219 -4.07 3.34 -1.44
C VAL A 219 -4.51 1.98 -1.97
N PHE A 220 -3.79 1.43 -2.96
CA PHE A 220 -4.09 0.11 -3.50
C PHE A 220 -4.05 -0.96 -2.41
N VAL A 221 -3.01 -0.99 -1.57
CA VAL A 221 -2.88 -2.01 -0.52
C VAL A 221 -4.01 -1.89 0.49
N ALA A 222 -4.37 -0.68 0.91
CA ALA A 222 -5.47 -0.47 1.85
C ALA A 222 -6.80 -1.00 1.28
N VAL A 223 -7.11 -0.67 0.03
CA VAL A 223 -8.33 -1.15 -0.65
C VAL A 223 -8.27 -2.66 -0.86
N TYR A 224 -7.15 -3.18 -1.38
CA TYR A 224 -6.95 -4.60 -1.68
C TYR A 224 -7.14 -5.47 -0.43
N ARG A 225 -6.54 -5.08 0.70
CA ARG A 225 -6.69 -5.80 1.97
C ARG A 225 -8.14 -5.78 2.44
N ASN A 226 -8.80 -4.62 2.39
CA ASN A 226 -10.20 -4.49 2.77
C ASN A 226 -11.13 -5.34 1.90
N SER A 227 -10.81 -5.50 0.61
CA SER A 227 -11.63 -6.28 -0.33
C SER A 227 -11.35 -7.78 -0.33
N PHE A 228 -10.10 -8.21 -0.18
CA PHE A 228 -9.71 -9.61 -0.38
C PHE A 228 -9.38 -10.34 0.92
N LEU A 229 -8.80 -9.65 1.91
CA LEU A 229 -8.39 -10.28 3.16
C LEU A 229 -9.49 -10.21 4.21
N LEU A 230 -10.20 -9.08 4.30
CA LEU A 230 -11.31 -8.93 5.25
C LEU A 230 -12.60 -9.59 4.76
N SER A 231 -12.70 -9.97 3.48
CA SER A 231 -13.80 -10.76 2.93
C SER A 231 -13.55 -12.27 2.92
N SER A 232 -12.36 -12.73 3.34
CA SER A 232 -12.08 -14.16 3.48
C SER A 232 -12.81 -14.71 4.73
N PRO A 233 -13.57 -15.82 4.61
CA PRO A 233 -14.52 -16.29 5.63
C PRO A 233 -13.86 -16.66 6.98
N ASP A 234 -12.58 -17.03 6.98
CA ASP A 234 -11.84 -17.47 8.16
C ASP A 234 -11.49 -16.34 9.16
N THR A 235 -11.57 -15.08 8.72
CA THR A 235 -11.31 -13.90 9.57
C THR A 235 -12.57 -13.28 10.18
N SER A 236 -13.76 -13.83 9.88
CA SER A 236 -15.03 -13.28 10.35
C SER A 236 -15.13 -13.30 11.88
N VAL A 237 -14.79 -14.42 12.52
CA VAL A 237 -14.88 -14.56 13.98
C VAL A 237 -13.86 -13.67 14.69
N ALA A 238 -12.61 -13.59 14.23
CA ALA A 238 -11.58 -12.76 14.85
C ALA A 238 -11.93 -11.26 14.76
N LYS A 239 -12.48 -10.81 13.62
CA LYS A 239 -12.92 -9.43 13.43
C LYS A 239 -14.21 -9.11 14.17
N ILE A 240 -15.14 -10.06 14.23
CA ILE A 240 -16.32 -9.96 15.09
C ILE A 240 -15.85 -9.86 16.53
N LEU A 241 -14.91 -10.70 16.98
CA LEU A 241 -14.38 -10.66 18.34
C LEU A 241 -13.69 -9.33 18.66
N SER A 242 -12.88 -8.76 17.75
CA SER A 242 -12.26 -7.46 17.98
C SER A 242 -13.27 -6.30 18.00
N GLN A 243 -14.30 -6.34 17.16
CA GLN A 243 -15.42 -5.39 17.22
C GLN A 243 -16.26 -5.57 18.49
N VAL A 244 -16.45 -6.81 18.90
CA VAL A 244 -17.16 -7.16 20.13
C VAL A 244 -16.36 -6.71 21.33
N ASP A 245 -15.03 -6.75 21.28
CA ASP A 245 -14.20 -6.35 22.42
C ASP A 245 -14.29 -4.85 22.73
N GLN A 246 -14.57 -4.04 21.71
CA GLN A 246 -14.83 -2.61 21.83
C GLN A 246 -16.25 -2.27 22.36
N LEU A 247 -17.15 -3.25 22.45
CA LEU A 247 -18.51 -3.02 22.95
C LEU A 247 -18.55 -2.89 24.49
N PRO A 248 -19.48 -2.09 25.03
CA PRO A 248 -19.77 -2.09 26.46
C PRO A 248 -20.29 -3.47 26.90
N ILE A 249 -20.06 -3.82 28.17
CA ILE A 249 -20.37 -5.14 28.75
C ILE A 249 -21.83 -5.57 28.53
N GLU A 250 -22.77 -4.64 28.57
CA GLU A 250 -24.20 -4.91 28.34
C GLU A 250 -24.45 -5.47 26.92
N SER A 251 -23.84 -4.85 25.91
CA SER A 251 -23.96 -5.29 24.51
C SER A 251 -23.21 -6.60 24.25
N LYS A 252 -22.09 -6.86 24.97
CA LYS A 252 -21.39 -8.16 24.92
C LYS A 252 -22.27 -9.30 25.45
N LEU A 253 -22.99 -9.08 26.56
CA LEU A 253 -23.91 -10.05 27.15
C LEU A 253 -25.13 -10.32 26.26
N GLU A 254 -25.69 -9.27 25.63
CA GLU A 254 -26.78 -9.45 24.67
C GLU A 254 -26.33 -10.28 23.46
N LEU A 255 -25.15 -9.98 22.90
CA LEU A 255 -24.60 -10.76 21.77
C LEU A 255 -24.41 -12.24 22.14
N LEU A 256 -23.86 -12.52 23.33
CA LEU A 256 -23.65 -13.89 23.80
C LEU A 256 -24.97 -14.66 23.94
N SER A 257 -26.01 -14.02 24.49
CA SER A 257 -27.33 -14.66 24.62
C SER A 257 -27.99 -14.95 23.26
N ARG A 258 -27.84 -14.04 22.28
CA ARG A 258 -28.32 -14.24 20.90
C ARG A 258 -27.58 -15.37 20.17
N LEU A 259 -26.26 -15.44 20.34
CA LEU A 259 -25.43 -16.50 19.77
C LEU A 259 -25.75 -17.87 20.37
N GLN A 260 -25.94 -17.95 21.70
CA GLN A 260 -26.38 -19.18 22.36
C GLN A 260 -27.75 -19.65 21.86
N ALA A 261 -28.70 -18.73 21.71
CA ALA A 261 -30.03 -19.06 21.18
C ALA A 261 -29.97 -19.56 19.72
N ALA A 262 -29.07 -19.00 18.90
CA ALA A 262 -28.89 -19.41 17.50
C ALA A 262 -28.19 -20.79 17.37
N LEU A 263 -27.30 -21.14 18.29
CA LEU A 263 -26.59 -22.42 18.31
C LEU A 263 -27.42 -23.59 18.88
N GLN A 264 -28.56 -23.29 19.52
CA GLN A 264 -29.50 -24.29 20.06
C GLN A 264 -30.63 -24.66 19.08
N GLN A 265 -30.65 -24.09 17.86
CA GLN A 265 -31.51 -24.48 16.74
C GLN A 265 -30.78 -25.45 15.80
#